data_AF-A0A524DR46-F1
#
_entry.id   AF-A0A524DR46-F1
#
_cell.length_a   1.000
_cell.length_b   1.000
_cell.length_c   1.000
_cell.angle_alpha   90.00
_cell.angle_beta   90.00
_cell.angle_gamma   90.00
#
_symmetry.space_group_name_H-M   'P 1'
#
loop_
_entity.id
_entity.type
_entity.pdbx_description
1 polymer ?
#
loop_
_entity_poly.entity_id
_entity_poly.type
_entity_poly.pdbx_seq_one_letter_code
_entity_poly.pdbx_strand_id
1 'polypeptide(L)'
;MPEFEIIEFIALLLILVPFSLAYYILKRRKDMIPLLPGATFLVLSFLCTNLEAFAAPDAFNFMEHLFIMLAGISFVLGMFFMHYIKKSDESIIKSKTK
;
A
#
# COMPACT_ATOMS: atom_id res chain seq x y z
N MET A 1 22.43 4.86 19.39
CA MET A 1 21.22 5.20 20.15
C MET A 1 20.10 5.29 19.13
N PRO A 2 18.91 4.71 19.33
CA PRO A 2 17.83 4.91 18.37
C PRO A 2 17.45 6.38 18.47
N GLU A 3 17.87 7.16 17.48
CA GLU A 3 17.44 8.55 17.35
C GLU A 3 16.02 8.48 16.82
N PHE A 4 15.08 9.11 17.52
CA PHE A 4 13.70 9.18 17.04
C PHE A 4 13.69 9.89 15.69
N GLU A 5 13.45 9.14 14.62
CA GLU A 5 13.50 9.66 13.26
C GLU A 5 12.23 10.46 12.96
N ILE A 6 12.30 11.76 13.25
CA ILE A 6 11.19 12.70 13.05
C ILE A 6 10.65 12.64 11.61
N ILE A 7 11.51 12.36 10.63
CA ILE A 7 11.13 12.24 9.21
C ILE A 7 10.17 11.06 9.00
N GLU A 8 10.43 9.92 9.61
CA GLU A 8 9.62 8.70 9.46
C GLU A 8 8.30 8.83 10.22
N PHE A 9 8.30 9.55 11.35
CA PHE A 9 7.08 9.91 12.05
C PHE A 9 6.21 10.85 11.20
N ILE A 10 6.80 11.85 10.55
CA ILE A 10 6.09 12.74 9.61
C ILE A 10 5.56 11.93 8.42
N ALA A 11 6.36 11.01 7.88
CA ALA A 11 5.93 10.13 6.79
C ALA A 11 4.73 9.25 7.20
N LEU A 12 4.75 8.70 8.42
CA LEU A 12 3.63 7.96 8.99
C LEU A 12 2.35 8.83 9.08
N LEU A 13 2.46 10.07 9.56
CA LEU A 13 1.31 10.98 9.61
C LEU A 13 0.76 11.27 8.21
N LEU A 14 1.63 11.50 7.23
CA LEU A 14 1.23 11.74 5.85
C LEU A 14 0.53 10.53 5.23
N ILE A 15 1.00 9.31 5.50
CA ILE A 15 0.43 8.10 4.93
C ILE A 15 -0.91 7.69 5.57
N LEU A 16 -1.16 8.15 6.81
CA LEU A 16 -2.44 7.95 7.48
C LEU A 16 -3.57 8.77 6.85
N VAL A 17 -3.28 9.91 6.21
CA VAL A 17 -4.29 10.76 5.55
C VAL A 17 -5.07 9.99 4.46
N PRO A 18 -4.42 9.41 3.42
CA PRO A 18 -5.15 8.64 2.41
C PRO A 18 -5.82 7.39 2.99
N PHE A 19 -5.30 6.81 4.07
CA PHE A 19 -5.92 5.70 4.78
C PHE A 19 -7.21 6.09 5.52
N SER A 20 -7.20 7.25 6.19
CA SER A 20 -8.41 7.79 6.84
C SER A 20 -9.53 8.10 5.84
N LEU A 21 -9.15 8.46 4.62
CA LEU A 21 -10.06 8.73 3.51
C LEU A 21 -10.28 7.51 2.60
N ALA A 22 -9.72 6.33 2.94
CA ALA A 22 -9.73 5.17 2.06
C ALA A 22 -11.15 4.76 1.66
N TYR A 23 -12.11 4.81 2.59
CA TYR A 23 -13.51 4.52 2.28
C TYR A 23 -14.06 5.40 1.15
N TYR A 24 -13.82 6.72 1.20
CA TYR A 24 -14.29 7.67 0.19
C TYR A 24 -13.55 7.50 -1.14
N ILE A 25 -12.24 7.26 -1.09
CA ILE A 25 -11.41 7.02 -2.27
C ILE A 25 -11.88 5.77 -2.99
N LEU A 26 -12.03 4.65 -2.28
CA LEU A 26 -12.45 3.35 -2.85
C LEU A 26 -13.88 3.38 -3.37
N LYS A 27 -14.77 4.15 -2.73
CA LYS A 27 -16.14 4.33 -3.24
C LYS A 27 -16.15 5.00 -4.61
N ARG A 28 -15.23 5.94 -4.88
CA ARG A 28 -15.11 6.64 -6.17
C ARG A 28 -14.19 5.95 -7.16
N ARG A 29 -13.19 5.20 -6.69
CA ARG A 29 -12.11 4.60 -7.49
C ARG A 29 -11.97 3.11 -7.18
N LYS A 30 -13.00 2.35 -7.55
CA LYS A 30 -13.01 0.88 -7.40
C LYS A 30 -11.88 0.20 -8.19
N ASP A 31 -11.38 0.87 -9.24
CA ASP A 31 -10.20 0.47 -10.01
C ASP A 31 -8.94 0.35 -9.15
N MET A 32 -8.86 1.07 -8.03
CA MET A 32 -7.70 1.08 -7.14
C MET A 32 -7.75 0.01 -6.04
N ILE A 33 -8.86 -0.73 -5.91
CA ILE A 33 -9.01 -1.80 -4.90
C ILE A 33 -7.85 -2.82 -4.94
N PRO A 34 -7.36 -3.28 -6.10
CA PRO A 34 -6.25 -4.22 -6.16
C PRO A 34 -4.94 -3.70 -5.54
N LEU A 35 -4.80 -2.39 -5.38
CA LEU A 35 -3.59 -1.76 -4.80
C LEU A 35 -3.67 -1.63 -3.26
N LEU A 36 -4.84 -1.84 -2.66
CA LEU A 36 -5.03 -1.72 -1.21
C LEU A 36 -4.10 -2.59 -0.38
N PRO A 37 -3.88 -3.87 -0.70
CA PRO A 37 -2.99 -4.70 0.11
C PRO A 37 -1.57 -4.13 0.16
N GLY A 38 -1.06 -3.64 -0.97
CA GLY A 38 0.25 -2.99 -1.06
C GLY A 38 0.32 -1.72 -0.21
N ALA A 39 -0.72 -0.88 -0.30
CA ALA A 39 -0.81 0.33 0.52
C ALA A 39 -0.82 0.00 2.03
N THR A 40 -1.53 -1.07 2.44
CA THR A 40 -1.60 -1.48 3.86
C THR A 40 -0.25 -1.95 4.38
N PHE A 41 0.47 -2.78 3.61
CA PHE A 41 1.82 -3.20 4.00
C PHE A 41 2.79 -2.01 4.10
N LEU A 42 2.62 -1.01 3.24
CA LEU A 42 3.46 0.18 3.28
C LEU A 42 3.22 1.01 4.56
N VAL A 43 1.98 1.12 5.04
CA VAL A 43 1.68 1.72 6.36
C VAL A 43 2.27 0.90 7.50
N LEU A 44 2.15 -0.43 7.44
CA LEU A 44 2.70 -1.32 8.46
C LEU A 44 4.23 -1.22 8.54
N SER A 45 4.91 -1.04 7.41
CA SER A 45 6.35 -0.77 7.37
C SER A 45 6.69 0.49 8.15
N PHE A 46 6.07 1.63 7.85
CA PHE A 46 6.32 2.88 8.59
C PHE A 46 5.97 2.76 10.08
N LEU A 47 4.95 1.98 10.43
CA LEU A 47 4.62 1.71 11.83
C LEU A 47 5.75 0.92 12.50
N CYS A 48 6.31 -0.09 11.84
CA CYS A 48 7.44 -0.87 12.34
C CYS A 48 8.68 0.01 12.53
N THR A 49 9.01 0.87 11.57
CA THR A 49 10.16 1.78 11.69
C THR A 49 10.02 2.73 12.88
N ASN A 50 8.81 3.27 13.10
CA ASN A 50 8.56 4.08 14.28
C ASN A 50 8.65 3.26 15.59
N LEU A 51 8.19 2.00 15.60
CA LEU A 51 8.26 1.11 16.77
C LEU A 51 9.67 0.62 17.07
N GLU A 52 10.53 0.47 16.05
CA GLU A 52 11.95 0.12 16.17
C GLU A 52 12.67 1.08 17.12
N ALA A 53 12.34 2.37 17.05
CA ALA A 53 12.91 3.40 17.91
C ALA A 53 12.54 3.24 19.40
N PHE A 54 11.46 2.51 19.72
CA PHE A 54 10.94 2.38 21.09
C PHE A 54 11.08 0.98 21.69
N ALA A 55 11.00 -0.09 20.89
CA ALA A 55 10.96 -1.47 21.37
C ALA A 55 11.65 -2.42 20.38
N ALA A 56 12.37 -3.43 20.90
CA ALA A 56 12.95 -4.57 20.17
C ALA A 56 13.48 -4.24 18.74
N PRO A 57 14.58 -3.47 18.61
CA PRO A 57 14.99 -2.88 17.34
C PRO A 57 15.17 -3.89 16.20
N ASP A 58 15.88 -4.99 16.47
CA ASP A 58 16.15 -6.01 15.44
C ASP A 58 14.88 -6.68 14.89
N ALA A 59 13.85 -6.86 15.75
CA ALA A 59 12.61 -7.48 15.34
C ALA A 59 11.77 -6.55 14.46
N PHE A 60 11.66 -5.28 14.82
CA PHE A 60 10.89 -4.31 14.04
C PHE A 60 11.59 -3.91 12.75
N ASN A 61 12.92 -3.82 12.75
CA ASN A 61 13.71 -3.63 11.53
C ASN A 61 13.47 -4.76 10.51
N PHE A 62 13.49 -6.02 10.98
CA PHE A 62 13.17 -7.16 10.13
C PHE A 62 11.73 -7.10 9.59
N MET A 63 10.76 -6.77 10.46
CA MET A 63 9.36 -6.68 10.08
C MET A 63 9.10 -5.54 9.08
N GLU A 64 9.78 -4.40 9.23
CA GLU A 64 9.74 -3.31 8.26
C GLU A 64 10.17 -3.81 6.88
N HIS A 65 11.36 -4.40 6.78
CA HIS A 65 11.90 -4.88 5.51
C HIS A 65 10.98 -5.94 4.88
N LEU A 66 10.42 -6.83 5.70
CA LEU A 66 9.42 -7.80 5.26
C LEU A 66 8.17 -7.10 4.69
N PHE A 67 7.64 -6.10 5.38
CA PHE A 67 6.45 -5.36 4.94
C PHE A 67 6.71 -4.53 3.68
N ILE A 68 7.89 -3.90 3.53
CA ILE A 68 8.28 -3.21 2.29
C ILE A 68 8.31 -4.18 1.12
N MET A 69 8.90 -5.37 1.30
CA MET A 69 8.92 -6.39 0.26
C MET A 69 7.51 -6.86 -0.12
N LEU A 70 6.67 -7.14 0.88
CA LEU A 70 5.27 -7.53 0.66
C LEU A 70 4.45 -6.42 0.00
N ALA A 71 4.72 -5.15 0.32
CA ALA A 71 4.11 -4.00 -0.33
C ALA A 71 4.46 -3.99 -1.83
N GLY A 72 5.74 -4.13 -2.17
CA GLY A 72 6.22 -4.19 -3.55
C GLY A 72 5.56 -5.32 -4.35
N ILE A 73 5.57 -6.54 -3.83
CA ILE A 73 4.92 -7.70 -4.47
C ILE A 73 3.43 -7.45 -4.69
N SER A 74 2.74 -6.94 -3.66
CA SER A 74 1.32 -6.66 -3.72
C SER A 74 0.97 -5.57 -4.74
N PHE A 75 1.79 -4.53 -4.86
CA PHE A 75 1.59 -3.50 -5.89
C PHE A 75 1.79 -4.06 -7.29
N VAL A 76 2.82 -4.90 -7.51
CA VAL A 76 3.03 -5.54 -8.82
C VAL A 76 1.85 -6.41 -9.20
N LEU A 77 1.36 -7.25 -8.27
CA LEU A 77 0.17 -8.07 -8.49
C LEU A 77 -1.07 -7.21 -8.75
N GLY A 78 -1.28 -6.16 -7.94
CA GLY A 78 -2.39 -5.23 -8.10
C GLY A 78 -2.40 -4.55 -9.47
N MET A 79 -1.23 -4.07 -9.93
CA MET A 79 -1.08 -3.48 -11.27
C MET A 79 -1.36 -4.49 -12.38
N PHE A 80 -0.92 -5.74 -12.23
CA PHE A 80 -1.21 -6.81 -13.18
C PHE A 80 -2.72 -7.06 -13.25
N PHE A 81 -3.40 -7.20 -12.12
CA PHE A 81 -4.87 -7.33 -12.07
C PHE A 81 -5.59 -6.16 -12.74
N MET A 82 -5.17 -4.92 -12.45
CA MET A 82 -5.75 -3.74 -13.08
C MET A 82 -5.60 -3.76 -14.61
N HIS A 83 -4.43 -4.18 -15.11
CA HIS A 83 -4.19 -4.31 -16.55
C HIS A 83 -5.13 -5.33 -17.20
N TYR A 84 -5.32 -6.50 -16.57
CA TYR A 84 -6.19 -7.55 -17.08
C TYR A 84 -7.67 -7.15 -17.04
N ILE A 85 -8.13 -6.53 -15.95
CA ILE A 85 -9.51 -6.04 -15.82
C ILE A 85 -9.81 -5.03 -16.94
N LYS A 86 -8.91 -4.06 -17.16
CA LYS A 86 -9.08 -3.05 -18.21
C LYS A 86 -9.16 -3.68 -19.61
N LYS A 87 -8.30 -4.64 -19.91
CA LYS A 87 -8.28 -5.35 -21.20
C LYS A 87 -9.54 -6.19 -21.43
N SER A 88 -10.09 -6.79 -20.36
CA SER A 88 -11.35 -7.53 -20.41
C SER A 88 -12.52 -6.62 -20.76
N ASP A 89 -12.64 -5.45 -20.12
CA ASP A 89 -13.73 -4.50 -20.38
C ASP A 89 -13.70 -3.96 -21.83
N GLU A 90 -12.51 -3.63 -22.36
CA GLU A 90 -12.37 -3.18 -23.75
C GLU A 90 -12.79 -4.24 -24.78
N SER A 91 -12.58 -5.53 -24.47
CA SER A 91 -12.97 -6.64 -25.34
C SER A 91 -14.48 -6.86 -25.38
N ILE A 92 -15.18 -6.69 -24.24
CA ILE A 92 -16.64 -6.78 -24.15
C ILE A 92 -17.31 -5.63 -24.90
N ILE A 93 -16.75 -4.42 -24.81
CA ILE A 93 -17.30 -3.27 -25.54
C ILE A 93 -17.21 -3.52 -27.05
N LYS A 94 -16.06 -3.97 -27.56
CA LYS A 94 -15.89 -4.28 -28.99
C LYS A 94 -16.79 -5.40 -29.51
N SER A 95 -17.20 -6.36 -28.67
CA SER A 95 -18.11 -7.43 -29.11
C SER A 95 -19.57 -6.99 -29.21
N LYS A 96 -19.99 -5.99 -28.43
CA LYS A 96 -21.36 -5.43 -28.47
C LYS A 96 -21.60 -4.44 -29.62
N THR A 97 -20.54 -3.91 -30.23
CA THR A 97 -20.64 -2.93 -31.33
C THR A 97 -20.63 -3.54 -32.73
N LYS A 98 -20.61 -4.87 -32.85
CA LYS A 98 -20.78 -5.63 -34.10
C LYS A 98 -22.16 -6.30 -34.12
#